data_AF-A0A6A5SXQ5-F1
#
_entry.id   AF-A0A6A5SXQ5-F1
#
_cell.length_a   1.000
_cell.length_b   1.000
_cell.length_c   1.000
_cell.angle_alpha   90.00
_cell.angle_beta   90.00
_cell.angle_gamma   90.00
#
_symmetry.space_group_name_H-M   'P 1'
#
loop_
_entity.id
_entity.type
_entity.pdbx_description
1 polymer ?
#
loop_
_entity_poly.entity_id
_entity_poly.type
_entity_poly.pdbx_seq_one_letter_code
_entity_poly.pdbx_strand_id
1 'polypeptide(L)'
;MGTSDAAQIPKLSADGSNFKKWKAAIDIYARMLDAEDVLNGTMPIPKPPHYQGLIPEHEPIDVTTIKDDVSKHAAKMNRIRIYNEDREAINKPIIEKANKMAALRKAWKKMDASIDMALLQSLPPDIWQAVQGLDNCHKRWEEVLRRFEEEGLNEESSAWADFFKLRCADQPNTLKFTDKFRSFLNRLNEMKLKLPEKGVLYQFILAIKDVYPEYARVVRRNLRSNRDLTLDSVIHELNDEARRCNEVTY
;
A
#
# COMPACT_ATOMS: atom_id res chain seq x y z
N MET A 1 18.17 20.72 10.19
CA MET A 1 19.03 19.52 10.33
C MET A 1 18.12 18.32 10.52
N GLY A 2 18.39 17.24 9.79
CA GLY A 2 17.63 15.98 9.84
C GLY A 2 17.15 15.48 8.47
N THR A 3 18.03 15.49 7.46
CA THR A 3 17.77 14.89 6.13
C THR A 3 18.40 13.49 5.99
N SER A 4 18.93 12.89 7.07
CA SER A 4 19.74 11.66 6.98
C SER A 4 18.93 10.36 6.93
N ASP A 5 17.71 10.33 7.46
CA ASP A 5 17.08 9.03 7.74
C ASP A 5 16.22 8.51 6.57
N ALA A 6 15.69 9.41 5.73
CA ALA A 6 14.95 9.02 4.52
C ALA A 6 15.88 8.40 3.44
N ALA A 7 17.19 8.68 3.50
CA ALA A 7 18.17 8.16 2.55
C ALA A 7 18.39 6.63 2.66
N GLN A 8 17.88 5.99 3.71
CA GLN A 8 17.96 4.54 3.89
C GLN A 8 16.82 3.76 3.23
N ILE A 9 15.78 4.45 2.74
CA ILE A 9 14.65 3.81 2.07
C ILE A 9 15.11 3.42 0.66
N PRO A 10 15.03 2.12 0.28
CA PRO A 10 15.38 1.70 -1.08
C PRO A 10 14.45 2.37 -2.08
N LYS A 11 14.90 2.62 -3.31
CA LYS A 11 13.98 3.06 -4.37
C LYS A 11 13.06 1.92 -4.76
N LEU A 12 11.77 2.19 -4.94
CA LEU A 12 10.82 1.23 -5.49
C LEU A 12 11.17 0.98 -6.96
N SER A 13 11.31 -0.29 -7.34
CA SER A 13 11.50 -0.66 -8.74
C SER A 13 10.20 -0.42 -9.50
N ALA A 14 10.30 0.08 -10.74
CA ALA A 14 9.13 0.34 -11.57
C ALA A 14 8.31 -0.94 -11.87
N ASP A 15 8.97 -2.10 -11.86
CA ASP A 15 8.35 -3.42 -12.02
C ASP A 15 7.79 -4.00 -10.71
N GLY A 16 7.85 -3.26 -9.59
CA GLY A 16 7.35 -3.72 -8.29
C GLY A 16 8.13 -4.88 -7.65
N SER A 17 9.23 -5.34 -8.26
CA SER A 17 9.98 -6.53 -7.82
C SER A 17 10.45 -6.46 -6.36
N ASN A 18 10.70 -5.25 -5.85
CA ASN A 18 11.12 -5.00 -4.48
C ASN A 18 10.01 -4.37 -3.59
N PHE A 19 8.76 -4.33 -4.06
CA PHE A 19 7.64 -3.64 -3.39
C PHE A 19 7.50 -4.04 -1.91
N LYS A 20 7.56 -5.33 -1.58
CA LYS A 20 7.46 -5.80 -0.18
C LYS A 20 8.56 -5.23 0.72
N LYS A 21 9.79 -5.11 0.20
CA LYS A 21 10.93 -4.54 0.94
C LYS A 21 10.79 -3.03 1.06
N TRP A 22 10.34 -2.36 -0.01
CA TRP A 22 10.08 -0.94 -0.03
C TRP A 22 8.98 -0.54 0.96
N LYS A 23 7.83 -1.25 0.93
CA LYS A 23 6.71 -1.06 1.84
C LYS A 23 7.16 -1.13 3.30
N ALA A 24 7.87 -2.20 3.66
CA ALA A 24 8.39 -2.39 5.00
C ALA A 24 9.36 -1.27 5.44
N ALA A 25 10.17 -0.73 4.52
CA ALA A 25 11.07 0.37 4.83
C ALA A 25 10.33 1.69 5.12
N ILE A 26 9.25 1.99 4.37
CA ILE A 26 8.39 3.15 4.64
C ILE A 26 7.68 2.99 5.99
N ASP A 27 7.17 1.80 6.31
CA ASP A 27 6.53 1.53 7.61
C ASP A 27 7.50 1.71 8.78
N ILE A 28 8.75 1.23 8.65
CA ILE A 28 9.80 1.43 9.65
C ILE A 28 10.12 2.91 9.80
N TYR A 29 10.25 3.64 8.68
CA TYR A 29 10.53 5.07 8.69
C TYR A 29 9.41 5.86 9.39
N ALA A 30 8.15 5.55 9.11
CA ALA A 30 7.02 6.17 9.80
C ALA A 30 7.03 5.90 11.31
N ARG A 31 7.38 4.67 11.73
CA ARG A 31 7.57 4.33 13.15
C ARG A 31 8.71 5.10 13.80
N MET A 32 9.84 5.29 13.10
CA MET A 32 10.96 6.11 13.61
C MET A 32 10.56 7.58 13.82
N LEU A 33 9.63 8.08 13.02
CA LEU A 33 9.10 9.45 13.11
C LEU A 33 7.93 9.59 14.08
N ASP A 34 7.47 8.50 14.71
CA ASP A 34 6.22 8.47 15.49
C ASP A 34 5.00 8.94 14.66
N ALA A 35 5.00 8.60 13.37
CA ALA A 35 4.04 9.07 12.37
C ALA A 35 3.24 7.92 11.72
N GLU A 36 3.27 6.72 12.33
CA GLU A 36 2.54 5.54 11.83
C GLU A 36 1.03 5.82 11.69
N ASP A 37 0.47 6.52 12.67
CA ASP A 37 -0.94 6.92 12.67
C ASP A 37 -1.30 7.94 11.58
N VAL A 38 -0.31 8.71 11.09
CA VAL A 38 -0.50 9.61 9.95
C VAL A 38 -0.43 8.83 8.65
N LEU A 39 0.50 7.86 8.53
CA LEU A 39 0.66 7.02 7.34
C LEU A 39 -0.56 6.12 7.09
N ASN A 40 -1.08 5.48 8.14
CA ASN A 40 -2.22 4.57 8.07
C ASN A 40 -3.58 5.30 8.10
N GLY A 41 -3.59 6.61 8.33
CA GLY A 41 -4.80 7.44 8.35
C GLY A 41 -5.62 7.38 9.65
N THR A 42 -5.16 6.71 10.70
CA THR A 42 -5.87 6.63 12.00
C THR A 42 -5.86 7.97 12.74
N MET A 43 -4.84 8.81 12.54
CA MET A 43 -4.77 10.18 13.05
C MET A 43 -5.34 11.16 12.01
N PRO A 44 -6.59 11.63 12.18
CA PRO A 44 -7.20 12.57 11.24
C PRO A 44 -6.51 13.93 11.32
N ILE A 45 -6.61 14.70 10.23
CA ILE A 45 -6.09 16.06 10.14
C ILE A 45 -6.72 16.92 11.26
N PRO A 46 -5.92 17.52 12.16
CA PRO A 46 -6.45 18.39 13.20
C PRO A 46 -7.19 19.59 12.62
N LYS A 47 -8.31 19.95 13.26
CA LYS A 47 -9.13 21.09 12.86
C LYS A 47 -8.32 22.40 12.91
N PRO A 48 -8.64 23.39 12.06
CA PRO A 48 -8.06 24.72 12.17
C PRO A 48 -8.29 25.32 13.57
N PRO A 49 -7.36 26.15 14.08
CA PRO A 49 -7.57 26.90 15.30
C PRO A 49 -8.80 27.81 15.14
N HIS A 50 -9.56 27.95 16.22
CA HIS A 50 -10.79 28.72 16.21
C HIS A 50 -10.79 29.76 17.32
N TYR A 51 -11.25 30.97 16.97
CA TYR A 51 -11.21 32.15 17.82
C TYR A 51 -12.61 32.76 18.05
N GLN A 52 -13.70 31.99 17.89
CA GLN A 52 -15.04 32.46 18.29
C GLN A 52 -15.06 32.88 19.74
N GLY A 53 -15.83 33.94 20.01
CA GLY A 53 -16.05 34.43 21.36
C GLY A 53 -14.93 35.33 21.87
N LEU A 54 -13.91 35.63 21.05
CA LEU A 54 -12.97 36.69 21.38
C LEU A 54 -13.70 38.03 21.49
N ILE A 55 -13.56 38.65 22.64
CA ILE A 55 -14.02 40.01 22.90
C ILE A 55 -13.01 40.97 22.27
N PRO A 56 -13.45 41.86 21.36
CA PRO A 56 -12.58 42.81 20.68
C PRO A 56 -12.00 43.83 21.67
N GLU A 57 -10.97 44.54 21.24
CA GLU A 57 -10.43 45.66 22.02
C GLU A 57 -11.48 46.74 22.25
N HIS A 58 -11.40 47.40 23.40
CA HIS A 58 -12.23 48.57 23.67
C HIS A 58 -11.83 49.68 22.68
N GLU A 59 -12.82 50.44 22.18
CA GLU A 59 -12.54 51.57 21.29
C GLU A 59 -11.60 52.59 21.96
N PRO A 60 -10.66 53.20 21.21
CA PRO A 60 -9.76 54.19 21.75
C PRO A 60 -10.51 55.31 22.46
N ILE A 61 -10.03 55.73 23.64
CA ILE A 61 -10.61 56.87 24.33
C ILE A 61 -10.32 58.13 23.53
N ASP A 62 -11.36 58.80 23.04
CA ASP A 62 -11.22 60.15 22.51
C ASP A 62 -10.87 61.13 23.64
N VAL A 63 -9.59 61.49 23.72
CA VAL A 63 -9.02 62.39 24.73
C VAL A 63 -9.40 63.85 24.50
N THR A 64 -9.96 64.21 23.33
CA THR A 64 -10.35 65.59 23.01
C THR A 64 -11.65 66.03 23.71
N THR A 65 -12.41 65.08 24.28
CA THR A 65 -13.69 65.33 24.97
C THR A 65 -13.58 65.33 26.49
N ILE A 66 -12.36 65.23 27.06
CA ILE A 66 -12.13 65.27 28.50
C ILE A 66 -12.33 66.72 28.99
N LYS A 67 -13.58 67.07 29.33
CA LYS A 67 -13.90 68.29 30.09
C LYS A 67 -13.62 68.05 31.58
N ASP A 68 -13.32 69.13 32.30
CA ASP A 68 -12.78 69.25 33.68
C ASP A 68 -13.51 68.49 34.84
N ASP A 69 -14.45 67.60 34.54
CA ASP A 69 -15.17 66.78 35.51
C ASP A 69 -14.39 65.49 35.82
N VAL A 70 -13.43 65.61 36.73
CA VAL A 70 -12.52 64.54 37.21
C VAL A 70 -13.29 63.28 37.64
N SER A 71 -14.51 63.42 38.17
CA SER A 71 -15.34 62.30 38.66
C SER A 71 -15.86 61.43 37.51
N LYS A 72 -16.37 62.05 36.44
CA LYS A 72 -16.86 61.30 35.25
C LYS A 72 -15.72 60.62 34.49
N HIS A 73 -14.55 61.26 34.45
CA HIS A 73 -13.37 60.67 33.86
C HIS A 73 -12.89 59.43 34.64
N ALA A 74 -12.84 59.52 35.98
CA ALA A 74 -12.48 58.38 36.83
C ALA A 74 -13.46 57.19 36.67
N ALA A 75 -14.78 57.46 36.57
CA ALA A 75 -15.78 56.43 36.33
C ALA A 75 -15.61 55.76 34.95
N LYS A 76 -15.31 56.54 33.90
CA LYS A 76 -15.03 56.01 32.55
C LYS A 76 -13.79 55.12 32.53
N MET A 77 -12.71 55.57 33.16
CA MET A 77 -11.47 54.78 33.29
C MET A 77 -11.70 53.48 34.07
N ASN A 78 -12.49 53.50 35.15
CA ASN A 78 -12.80 52.30 35.91
C ASN A 78 -13.62 51.28 35.08
N ARG A 79 -14.57 51.74 34.24
CA ARG A 79 -15.33 50.85 33.34
C ARG A 79 -14.44 50.20 32.29
N ILE A 80 -13.49 50.94 31.72
CA ILE A 80 -12.53 50.41 30.75
C ILE A 80 -11.60 49.39 31.40
N ARG A 81 -11.15 49.66 32.63
CA ARG A 81 -10.38 48.69 33.41
C ARG A 81 -11.14 47.38 33.60
N ILE A 82 -12.38 47.45 34.10
CA ILE A 82 -13.23 46.26 34.31
C ILE A 82 -13.45 45.52 32.98
N TYR A 83 -13.76 46.22 31.90
CA TYR A 83 -13.92 45.63 30.58
C TYR A 83 -12.65 44.89 30.13
N ASN A 84 -11.47 45.48 30.33
CA ASN A 84 -10.21 44.85 29.95
C ASN A 84 -9.89 43.63 30.81
N GLU A 85 -10.17 43.68 32.11
CA GLU A 85 -10.03 42.54 33.03
C GLU A 85 -10.95 41.38 32.62
N ASP A 86 -12.23 41.66 32.35
CA ASP A 86 -13.20 40.66 31.89
C ASP A 86 -12.84 40.09 30.52
N ARG A 87 -12.41 40.96 29.59
CA ARG A 87 -11.92 40.58 28.26
C ARG A 87 -10.73 39.64 28.37
N GLU A 88 -9.75 39.96 29.21
CA GLU A 88 -8.56 39.12 29.38
C GLU A 88 -8.94 37.76 29.97
N ALA A 89 -9.81 37.74 30.99
CA ALA A 89 -10.31 36.52 31.60
C ALA A 89 -11.03 35.60 30.60
N ILE A 90 -11.83 36.16 29.68
CA ILE A 90 -12.58 35.40 28.66
C ILE A 90 -11.69 34.99 27.48
N ASN A 91 -10.86 35.90 26.98
CA ASN A 91 -10.04 35.66 25.79
C ASN A 91 -8.89 34.67 26.06
N LYS A 92 -8.29 34.72 27.25
CA LYS A 92 -7.14 33.88 27.60
C LYS A 92 -7.38 32.38 27.35
N PRO A 93 -8.43 31.73 27.89
CA PRO A 93 -8.67 30.31 27.64
C PRO A 93 -8.99 30.00 26.16
N ILE A 94 -9.63 30.91 25.43
CA ILE A 94 -9.93 30.76 24.00
C ILE A 94 -8.62 30.74 23.20
N ILE A 95 -7.74 31.71 23.46
CA ILE A 95 -6.43 31.83 22.81
C ILE A 95 -5.56 30.61 23.14
N GLU A 96 -5.51 30.19 24.41
CA GLU A 96 -4.75 29.01 24.82
C GLU A 96 -5.22 27.73 24.11
N LYS A 97 -6.53 27.53 24.00
CA LYS A 97 -7.11 26.39 23.27
C LYS A 97 -6.79 26.47 21.77
N ALA A 98 -6.91 27.63 21.15
CA ALA A 98 -6.58 27.86 19.75
C ALA A 98 -5.08 27.58 19.50
N ASN A 99 -4.19 28.05 20.38
CA ASN A 99 -2.75 27.82 20.29
C ASN A 99 -2.39 26.33 20.42
N LYS A 100 -3.04 25.60 21.32
CA LYS A 100 -2.89 24.13 21.42
C LYS A 100 -3.32 23.43 20.13
N MET A 101 -4.45 23.80 19.54
CA MET A 101 -4.89 23.23 18.25
C MET A 101 -3.94 23.58 17.11
N ALA A 102 -3.44 24.82 17.07
CA ALA A 102 -2.45 25.24 16.07
C ALA A 102 -1.15 24.43 16.19
N ALA A 103 -0.68 24.16 17.42
CA ALA A 103 0.50 23.34 17.68
C ALA A 103 0.30 21.89 17.21
N LEU A 104 -0.85 21.27 17.55
CA LEU A 104 -1.18 19.92 17.09
C LEU A 104 -1.23 19.83 15.56
N ARG A 105 -1.89 20.79 14.91
CA ARG A 105 -1.98 20.84 13.44
C ARG A 105 -0.61 21.03 12.79
N LYS A 106 0.26 21.84 13.40
CA LYS A 106 1.63 22.05 12.92
C LYS A 106 2.47 20.77 13.04
N ALA A 107 2.34 20.05 14.15
CA ALA A 107 3.01 18.77 14.35
C ALA A 107 2.52 17.73 13.33
N TRP A 108 1.20 17.60 13.14
CA TRP A 108 0.62 16.70 12.14
C TRP A 108 1.14 17.00 10.74
N LYS A 109 1.12 18.27 10.30
CA LYS A 109 1.63 18.67 8.98
C LYS A 109 3.11 18.36 8.80
N LYS A 110 3.91 18.43 9.86
CA LYS A 110 5.32 18.09 9.81
C LYS A 110 5.50 16.59 9.56
N MET A 111 4.74 15.75 10.26
CA MET A 111 4.76 14.29 10.08
C MET A 111 4.31 13.90 8.67
N ASP A 112 3.18 14.44 8.21
CA ASP A 112 2.65 14.24 6.86
C ASP A 112 3.68 14.61 5.79
N ALA A 113 4.29 15.79 5.88
CA ALA A 113 5.31 16.23 4.93
C ALA A 113 6.59 15.37 4.97
N SER A 114 6.99 14.87 6.14
CA SER A 114 8.17 13.99 6.25
C SER A 114 7.95 12.67 5.53
N ILE A 115 6.77 12.06 5.69
CA ILE A 115 6.40 10.85 4.94
C ILE A 115 6.28 11.15 3.45
N ASP A 116 5.65 12.27 3.09
CA ASP A 116 5.46 12.66 1.69
C ASP A 116 6.78 12.83 0.95
N MET A 117 7.78 13.44 1.61
CA MET A 117 9.14 13.54 1.07
C MET A 117 9.81 12.17 0.92
N ALA A 118 9.59 11.24 1.85
CA ALA A 118 10.11 9.88 1.71
C ALA A 118 9.48 9.13 0.53
N LEU A 119 8.18 9.30 0.31
CA LEU A 119 7.48 8.77 -0.88
C LEU A 119 8.04 9.39 -2.16
N LEU A 120 8.17 10.71 -2.24
CA LEU A 120 8.74 11.42 -3.39
C LEU A 120 10.16 10.94 -3.74
N GLN A 121 11.00 10.71 -2.73
CA GLN A 121 12.41 10.32 -2.94
C GLN A 121 12.59 8.85 -3.35
N SER A 122 11.66 7.99 -2.96
CA SER A 122 11.76 6.55 -3.16
C SER A 122 10.90 6.02 -4.30
N LEU A 123 9.87 6.77 -4.73
CA LEU A 123 9.01 6.37 -5.84
C LEU A 123 9.62 6.72 -7.21
N PRO A 124 9.41 5.86 -8.23
CA PRO A 124 9.59 6.19 -9.63
C PRO A 124 8.79 7.44 -10.05
N PRO A 125 9.31 8.27 -10.98
CA PRO A 125 8.66 9.52 -11.39
C PRO A 125 7.24 9.35 -11.92
N ASP A 126 6.98 8.29 -12.68
CA ASP A 126 5.68 7.94 -13.24
C ASP A 126 4.65 7.60 -12.15
N ILE A 127 5.07 6.82 -11.16
CA ILE A 127 4.23 6.46 -10.02
C ILE A 127 3.93 7.70 -9.17
N TRP A 128 4.97 8.51 -8.90
CA TRP A 128 4.80 9.76 -8.17
C TRP A 128 3.83 10.71 -8.87
N GLN A 129 3.96 10.91 -10.19
CA GLN A 129 3.11 11.80 -10.96
C GLN A 129 1.63 11.44 -10.84
N ALA A 130 1.34 10.16 -10.71
CA ALA A 130 -0.02 9.64 -10.63
C ALA A 130 -0.64 9.75 -9.22
N VAL A 131 0.15 10.01 -8.18
CA VAL A 131 -0.34 10.13 -6.79
C VAL A 131 -0.11 11.52 -6.18
N GLN A 132 0.78 12.35 -6.74
CA GLN A 132 1.15 13.66 -6.19
C GLN A 132 -0.04 14.60 -5.95
N GLY A 133 -1.11 14.47 -6.73
CA GLY A 133 -2.32 15.29 -6.61
C GLY A 133 -3.26 14.94 -5.44
N LEU A 134 -2.99 13.85 -4.71
CA LEU A 134 -3.82 13.44 -3.58
C LEU A 134 -3.59 14.32 -2.34
N ASP A 135 -4.60 14.44 -1.47
CA ASP A 135 -4.60 15.47 -0.42
C ASP A 135 -3.49 15.35 0.64
N ASN A 136 -3.09 14.13 0.98
CA ASN A 136 -2.15 13.85 2.07
C ASN A 136 -1.34 12.57 1.80
N CYS A 137 -0.30 12.35 2.61
CA CYS A 137 0.60 11.21 2.42
C CYS A 137 -0.12 9.87 2.55
N HIS A 138 -1.12 9.76 3.43
CA HIS A 138 -1.93 8.56 3.61
C HIS A 138 -2.64 8.13 2.32
N LYS A 139 -3.33 9.06 1.64
CA LYS A 139 -4.01 8.75 0.36
C LYS A 139 -3.01 8.32 -0.71
N ARG A 140 -1.83 8.94 -0.76
CA ARG A 140 -0.75 8.54 -1.69
C ARG A 140 -0.25 7.14 -1.38
N TRP A 141 -0.02 6.87 -0.10
CA TRP A 141 0.41 5.57 0.39
C TRP A 141 -0.61 4.49 0.03
N GLU A 142 -1.89 4.69 0.35
CA GLU A 142 -2.98 3.76 0.04
C GLU A 142 -3.08 3.47 -1.46
N GLU A 143 -3.02 4.49 -2.31
CA GLU A 143 -3.10 4.30 -3.75
C GLU A 143 -1.88 3.54 -4.32
N VAL A 144 -0.68 3.78 -3.80
CA VAL A 144 0.50 3.00 -4.17
C VAL A 144 0.34 1.55 -3.73
N LEU A 145 -0.10 1.30 -2.50
CA LEU A 145 -0.35 -0.06 -2.01
C LEU A 145 -1.36 -0.78 -2.89
N ARG A 146 -2.50 -0.13 -3.17
CA ARG A 146 -3.56 -0.67 -4.01
C ARG A 146 -3.02 -1.09 -5.39
N ARG A 147 -2.23 -0.24 -6.04
CA ARG A 147 -1.67 -0.55 -7.37
C ARG A 147 -0.81 -1.80 -7.36
N PHE A 148 0.15 -1.90 -6.44
CA PHE A 148 1.07 -3.04 -6.41
C PHE A 148 0.45 -4.32 -5.82
N GLU A 149 -0.54 -4.19 -4.93
CA GLU A 149 -1.30 -5.33 -4.42
C GLU A 149 -2.27 -5.87 -5.50
N GLU A 150 -2.91 -4.99 -6.28
CA GLU A 150 -3.73 -5.40 -7.44
C GLU A 150 -2.88 -5.94 -8.60
N GLU A 151 -1.71 -5.36 -8.86
CA GLU A 151 -0.78 -5.84 -9.89
C GLU A 151 -0.23 -7.22 -9.52
N GLY A 152 0.12 -7.43 -8.24
CA GLY A 152 0.45 -8.76 -7.71
C GLY A 152 -0.70 -9.76 -7.90
N LEU A 153 -1.94 -9.37 -7.59
CA LEU A 153 -3.12 -10.22 -7.81
C LEU A 153 -3.30 -10.57 -9.30
N ASN A 154 -3.07 -9.61 -10.19
CA ASN A 154 -3.16 -9.81 -11.64
C ASN A 154 -2.07 -10.76 -12.16
N GLU A 155 -0.84 -10.65 -11.64
CA GLU A 155 0.25 -11.57 -11.96
C GLU A 155 -0.03 -12.99 -11.47
N GLU A 156 -0.48 -13.14 -10.22
CA GLU A 156 -0.85 -14.44 -9.65
C GLU A 156 -2.00 -15.08 -10.45
N SER A 157 -3.02 -14.30 -10.79
CA SER A 157 -4.17 -14.75 -11.60
C SER A 157 -3.75 -15.13 -13.02
N SER A 158 -2.86 -14.35 -13.65
CA SER A 158 -2.33 -14.65 -14.99
C SER A 158 -1.47 -15.90 -14.98
N ALA A 159 -0.62 -16.08 -13.97
CA ALA A 159 0.19 -17.29 -13.83
C ALA A 159 -0.66 -18.55 -13.65
N TRP A 160 -1.74 -18.47 -12.87
CA TRP A 160 -2.73 -19.55 -12.80
C TRP A 160 -3.39 -19.82 -14.15
N ALA A 161 -3.84 -18.77 -14.84
CA ALA A 161 -4.49 -18.90 -16.14
C ALA A 161 -3.56 -19.56 -17.17
N ASP A 162 -2.30 -19.13 -17.25
CA ASP A 162 -1.29 -19.70 -18.14
C ASP A 162 -1.03 -21.18 -17.84
N PHE A 163 -0.87 -21.53 -16.56
CA PHE A 163 -0.67 -22.91 -16.14
C PHE A 163 -1.87 -23.80 -16.46
N PHE A 164 -3.09 -23.33 -16.20
CA PHE A 164 -4.30 -24.10 -16.46
C PHE A 164 -4.64 -24.21 -17.95
N LYS A 165 -4.19 -23.24 -18.77
CA LYS A 165 -4.34 -23.26 -20.23
C LYS A 165 -3.30 -24.12 -20.95
N LEU A 166 -2.18 -24.45 -20.33
CA LEU A 166 -1.13 -25.26 -20.96
C LEU A 166 -1.70 -26.62 -21.45
N ARG A 167 -1.58 -26.89 -22.75
CA ARG A 167 -1.89 -28.18 -23.37
C ARG A 167 -0.67 -28.75 -24.08
N CYS A 168 -0.56 -30.07 -24.10
CA CYS A 168 0.48 -30.80 -24.82
C CYS A 168 0.34 -30.63 -26.34
N ALA A 169 -0.90 -30.56 -26.84
CA ALA A 169 -1.20 -30.38 -28.26
C ALA A 169 -0.64 -29.07 -28.84
N ASP A 170 -0.50 -28.03 -28.00
CA ASP A 170 0.01 -26.72 -28.41
C ASP A 170 1.55 -26.65 -28.39
N GLN A 171 2.24 -27.74 -28.07
CA GLN A 171 3.70 -27.76 -27.96
C GLN A 171 4.34 -28.54 -29.12
N PRO A 172 5.57 -28.17 -29.54
CA PRO A 172 6.22 -28.83 -30.68
C PRO A 172 6.53 -30.31 -30.47
N ASN A 173 6.73 -30.72 -29.21
CA ASN A 173 6.91 -32.12 -28.81
C ASN A 173 6.69 -32.28 -27.30
N THR A 174 6.58 -33.54 -26.87
CA THR A 174 6.33 -33.94 -25.48
C THR A 174 7.40 -33.45 -24.52
N LEU A 175 8.67 -33.44 -24.93
CA LEU A 175 9.77 -32.96 -24.09
C LEU A 175 9.60 -31.48 -23.74
N LYS A 176 9.39 -30.63 -24.75
CA LYS A 176 9.13 -29.19 -24.56
C LYS A 176 7.89 -28.94 -23.70
N PHE A 177 6.85 -29.76 -23.86
CA PHE A 177 5.68 -29.69 -22.99
C PHE A 177 6.05 -29.97 -21.52
N THR A 178 6.78 -31.05 -21.24
CA THR A 178 7.15 -31.41 -19.86
C THR A 178 8.08 -30.38 -19.22
N ASP A 179 9.01 -29.80 -19.98
CA ASP A 179 9.88 -28.71 -19.51
C ASP A 179 9.07 -27.46 -19.16
N LYS A 180 8.14 -27.07 -20.04
CA LYS A 180 7.27 -25.91 -19.82
C LYS A 180 6.32 -26.11 -18.65
N PHE A 181 5.81 -27.33 -18.47
CA PHE A 181 4.96 -27.69 -17.32
C PHE A 181 5.72 -27.53 -15.99
N ARG A 182 6.96 -28.03 -15.92
CA ARG A 182 7.84 -27.86 -14.75
C ARG A 182 8.18 -26.39 -14.50
N SER A 183 8.47 -25.63 -15.56
CA SER A 183 8.75 -24.19 -15.47
C SER A 183 7.57 -23.42 -14.85
N PHE A 184 6.33 -23.69 -15.29
CA PHE A 184 5.15 -23.05 -14.68
C PHE A 184 4.93 -23.47 -13.23
N LEU A 185 5.15 -24.74 -12.87
CA LEU A 185 5.07 -25.17 -11.46
C LEU A 185 6.10 -24.46 -10.59
N ASN A 186 7.33 -24.31 -11.07
CA ASN A 186 8.36 -23.57 -10.35
C ASN A 186 7.97 -22.11 -10.16
N ARG A 187 7.45 -21.46 -11.21
CA ARG A 187 6.93 -20.09 -11.13
C ARG A 187 5.83 -19.97 -10.08
N LEU A 188 4.84 -20.87 -10.08
CA LEU A 188 3.77 -20.89 -9.06
C LEU A 188 4.33 -21.10 -7.65
N ASN A 189 5.32 -21.99 -7.48
CA ASN A 189 5.97 -22.24 -6.20
C ASN A 189 6.73 -21.01 -5.66
N GLU A 190 7.43 -20.27 -6.53
CA GLU A 190 8.11 -19.02 -6.19
C GLU A 190 7.12 -17.95 -5.70
N MET A 191 5.94 -17.88 -6.33
CA MET A 191 4.83 -17.01 -5.91
C MET A 191 4.06 -17.56 -4.70
N LYS A 192 4.46 -18.69 -4.10
CA LYS A 192 3.79 -19.38 -2.99
C LYS A 192 2.37 -19.88 -3.31
N LEU A 193 2.05 -20.05 -4.59
CA LEU A 193 0.78 -20.55 -5.11
C LEU A 193 0.82 -22.07 -5.29
N LYS A 194 0.94 -22.82 -4.19
CA LYS A 194 1.15 -24.27 -4.25
C LYS A 194 -0.13 -25.03 -4.56
N LEU A 195 -0.04 -25.98 -5.50
CA LEU A 195 -1.04 -27.04 -5.66
C LEU A 195 -0.76 -28.20 -4.70
N PRO A 196 -1.81 -28.87 -4.21
CA PRO A 196 -1.67 -30.22 -3.68
C PRO A 196 -1.06 -31.15 -4.75
N GLU A 197 -0.26 -32.14 -4.35
CA GLU A 197 0.38 -33.08 -5.28
C GLU A 197 -0.62 -33.75 -6.24
N LYS A 198 -1.78 -34.17 -5.72
CA LYS A 198 -2.86 -34.72 -6.55
C LYS A 198 -3.41 -33.70 -7.56
N GLY A 199 -3.46 -32.42 -7.20
CA GLY A 199 -3.89 -31.34 -8.09
C GLY A 199 -2.93 -31.14 -9.26
N VAL A 200 -1.62 -31.25 -9.02
CA VAL A 200 -0.60 -31.22 -10.07
C VAL A 200 -0.82 -32.35 -11.07
N LEU A 201 -1.06 -33.57 -10.58
CA LEU A 201 -1.30 -34.74 -11.42
C LEU A 201 -2.62 -34.63 -12.20
N TYR A 202 -3.68 -34.10 -11.61
CA TYR A 202 -4.93 -33.84 -12.32
C TYR A 202 -4.73 -32.85 -13.47
N GLN A 203 -4.00 -31.76 -13.23
CA GLN A 203 -3.72 -30.79 -14.28
C GLN A 203 -2.85 -31.38 -15.39
N PHE A 204 -1.85 -32.20 -15.03
CA PHE A 204 -1.01 -32.88 -16.02
C PHE A 204 -1.85 -33.81 -16.92
N ILE A 205 -2.73 -34.60 -16.32
CA ILE A 205 -3.67 -35.49 -17.04
C ILE A 205 -4.58 -34.71 -17.98
N LEU A 206 -5.09 -33.54 -17.55
CA LEU A 206 -5.90 -32.68 -18.40
C LEU A 206 -5.09 -32.11 -19.56
N ALA A 207 -3.84 -31.72 -19.31
CA ALA A 207 -2.98 -31.11 -20.31
C ALA A 207 -2.55 -32.08 -21.43
N ILE A 208 -2.43 -33.38 -21.15
CA ILE A 208 -2.01 -34.39 -22.13
C ILE A 208 -3.17 -35.14 -22.82
N LYS A 209 -4.40 -35.00 -22.30
CA LYS A 209 -5.55 -35.85 -22.66
C LYS A 209 -5.82 -35.91 -24.17
N ASP A 210 -5.62 -34.80 -24.86
CA ASP A 210 -5.98 -34.68 -26.28
C ASP A 210 -4.94 -35.34 -27.20
N VAL A 211 -3.68 -35.42 -26.76
CA VAL A 211 -2.58 -36.05 -27.52
C VAL A 211 -2.40 -37.52 -27.11
N TYR A 212 -2.52 -37.81 -25.81
CA TYR A 212 -2.31 -39.14 -25.22
C TYR A 212 -3.54 -39.61 -24.43
N PRO A 213 -4.70 -39.83 -25.08
CA PRO A 213 -5.95 -40.13 -24.39
C PRO A 213 -5.92 -41.45 -23.61
N GLU A 214 -5.30 -42.49 -24.16
CA GLU A 214 -5.19 -43.79 -23.48
C GLU A 214 -4.27 -43.74 -22.27
N TYR A 215 -3.08 -43.12 -22.42
CA TYR A 215 -2.16 -42.93 -21.31
C TYR A 215 -2.80 -42.09 -20.19
N ALA A 216 -3.51 -41.01 -20.54
CA ALA A 216 -4.26 -40.21 -19.57
C ALA A 216 -5.32 -41.04 -18.81
N ARG A 217 -5.95 -42.04 -19.44
CA ARG A 217 -6.87 -42.97 -18.73
C ARG A 217 -6.12 -43.90 -17.78
N VAL A 218 -4.94 -44.41 -18.17
CA VAL A 218 -4.10 -45.26 -17.30
C VAL A 218 -3.67 -44.50 -16.05
N VAL A 219 -3.18 -43.27 -16.20
CA VAL A 219 -2.77 -42.44 -15.05
C VAL A 219 -3.97 -42.16 -14.13
N ARG A 220 -5.15 -41.81 -14.68
CA ARG A 220 -6.38 -41.65 -13.87
C ARG A 220 -6.75 -42.92 -13.10
N ARG A 221 -6.65 -44.09 -13.73
CA ARG A 221 -6.94 -45.37 -13.09
C ARG A 221 -5.97 -45.64 -11.94
N ASN A 222 -4.68 -45.43 -12.16
CA ASN A 222 -3.66 -45.68 -11.15
C ASN A 222 -3.82 -44.73 -9.94
N LEU A 223 -4.22 -43.47 -10.16
CA LEU A 223 -4.59 -42.54 -9.09
C LEU A 223 -5.80 -43.00 -8.28
N ARG A 224 -6.83 -43.58 -8.92
CA ARG A 224 -8.00 -44.14 -8.22
C ARG A 224 -7.64 -45.34 -7.36
N SER A 225 -6.69 -46.15 -7.81
CA SER A 225 -6.16 -47.29 -7.04
C SER A 225 -5.23 -46.88 -5.91
N ASN A 226 -5.09 -45.58 -5.61
CA ASN A 226 -4.25 -45.01 -4.55
C ASN A 226 -2.79 -45.49 -4.61
N ARG A 227 -2.26 -45.71 -5.82
CA ARG A 227 -0.82 -45.92 -6.02
C ARG A 227 -0.09 -44.60 -5.84
N ASP A 228 1.04 -44.64 -5.16
CA ASP A 228 1.94 -43.49 -5.04
C ASP A 228 2.51 -43.16 -6.41
N LEU A 229 1.97 -42.11 -7.02
CA LEU A 229 2.39 -41.58 -8.31
C LEU A 229 3.01 -40.22 -8.07
N THR A 230 4.19 -40.00 -8.65
CA THR A 230 4.84 -38.69 -8.64
C THR A 230 4.76 -38.09 -10.04
N LEU A 231 4.87 -36.76 -10.13
CA LEU A 231 4.91 -36.09 -11.43
C LEU A 231 6.09 -36.60 -12.27
N ASP A 232 7.24 -36.82 -11.64
CA ASP A 232 8.45 -37.29 -12.33
C ASP A 232 8.29 -38.70 -12.91
N SER A 233 7.62 -39.62 -12.19
CA SER A 233 7.35 -40.96 -12.72
C SER A 233 6.44 -40.90 -13.95
N VAL A 234 5.38 -40.09 -13.89
CA VAL A 234 4.43 -39.90 -14.99
C VAL A 234 5.08 -39.21 -16.20
N ILE A 235 5.94 -38.21 -15.97
CA ILE A 235 6.71 -37.55 -17.04
C ILE A 235 7.67 -38.53 -17.72
N HIS A 236 8.37 -39.35 -16.94
CA HIS A 236 9.31 -40.32 -17.49
C HIS A 236 8.60 -41.34 -18.39
N GLU A 237 7.51 -41.94 -17.90
CA GLU A 237 6.71 -42.90 -18.66
C GLU A 237 6.10 -42.27 -19.92
N LEU A 238 5.60 -41.03 -19.85
CA LEU A 238 5.05 -40.33 -21.01
C LEU A 238 6.11 -40.10 -22.09
N ASN A 239 7.33 -39.75 -21.71
CA ASN A 239 8.42 -39.56 -22.66
C ASN A 239 8.83 -40.87 -23.34
N ASP A 240 8.78 -42.00 -22.63
CA ASP A 240 9.02 -43.32 -23.22
C ASP A 240 7.88 -43.73 -24.17
N GLU A 241 6.64 -43.45 -23.81
CA GLU A 241 5.48 -43.66 -24.68
C GLU A 241 5.56 -42.81 -25.95
N ALA A 242 5.98 -41.55 -25.83
CA ALA A 242 6.19 -40.66 -26.97
C ALA A 242 7.25 -41.18 -27.95
N ARG A 243 8.33 -41.80 -27.45
CA ARG A 243 9.36 -42.44 -28.29
C ARG A 243 8.79 -43.63 -29.05
N ARG A 244 8.02 -44.49 -28.37
CA ARG A 244 7.37 -45.66 -28.99
C ARG A 244 6.38 -45.24 -30.08
N CYS A 245 5.60 -44.19 -29.88
CA CYS A 245 4.67 -43.70 -30.90
C CYS A 245 5.38 -43.14 -32.14
N ASN A 246 6.54 -42.50 -31.97
CA ASN A 246 7.32 -41.98 -33.11
C ASN A 246 7.98 -43.09 -33.94
N GLU A 247 8.32 -44.23 -33.33
CA GLU A 247 8.95 -45.38 -34.02
C GLU A 247 7.99 -46.15 -34.94
N VAL A 248 6.67 -45.98 -34.79
CA VAL A 248 5.65 -46.70 -35.60
C VAL A 248 5.34 -45.98 -36.93
N THR A 249 6.04 -44.87 -37.25
CA THR A 249 5.74 -44.01 -38.42
C THR A 249 6.80 -44.04 -39.51
N TYR A 250 7.42 -45.21 -39.77
CA TYR A 250 8.29 -45.46 -40.93
C TYR A 250 7.88 -46.72 -41.67
#